data_AF-A0A1F3Y0W8-F1
#
_entry.id   AF-A0A1F3Y0W8-F1
#
_cell.length_a   1.000
_cell.length_b   1.000
_cell.length_c   1.000
_cell.angle_alpha   90.00
_cell.angle_beta   90.00
_cell.angle_gamma   90.00
#
_symmetry.space_group_name_H-M   'P 1'
#
loop_
_entity.id
_entity.type
_entity.pdbx_description
1 polymer ?
#
loop_
_entity_poly.entity_id
_entity_poly.type
_entity_poly.pdbx_seq_one_letter_code
_entity_poly.pdbx_strand_id
1 'polypeptide(L)'
;MQNCCKGKNNRVRLFVIVAVMIALPIALFADNLSPQPSPVCPPCPCSASPSPMSLDGTRVTPDQVKKLVKEYQKAQIGEMKALEHRQKLEKRELKSAQRARLKEWEAKERVARREYFKSHAQGAERREYIKDYLGRRKGFISGFKQELAERDAAHKARRQSLKQDQEAKTREFKSSIEQGKRPPESLWPQPGH
;
A
#
# COMPACT_ATOMS: atom_id res chain seq x y z
N MET A 1 61.16 19.64 -11.27
CA MET A 1 60.42 20.75 -10.62
C MET A 1 58.93 20.38 -10.63
N GLN A 2 58.47 19.71 -9.58
CA GLN A 2 57.73 20.28 -8.44
C GLN A 2 56.33 20.81 -8.81
N ASN A 3 55.34 19.96 -8.51
CA ASN A 3 54.06 20.21 -7.85
C ASN A 3 53.34 21.55 -8.10
N CYS A 4 52.08 21.47 -8.57
CA CYS A 4 51.00 22.27 -8.00
C CYS A 4 49.64 21.57 -8.13
N CYS A 5 49.28 20.84 -7.07
CA CYS A 5 47.90 20.50 -6.76
C CYS A 5 47.14 21.77 -6.33
N LYS A 6 45.98 22.03 -6.95
CA LYS A 6 44.87 22.79 -6.36
C LYS A 6 43.62 21.98 -6.68
N GLY A 7 42.84 21.48 -5.76
CA GLY A 7 42.54 21.97 -4.42
C GLY A 7 41.03 21.92 -4.32
N LYS A 8 40.52 20.80 -3.79
CA LYS A 8 39.10 20.50 -3.57
C LYS A 8 38.44 21.64 -2.80
N ASN A 9 37.25 22.05 -3.23
CA ASN A 9 36.28 22.70 -2.35
C ASN A 9 34.91 22.04 -2.51
N ASN A 10 34.74 20.97 -1.73
CA ASN A 10 33.45 20.38 -1.39
C ASN A 10 32.63 21.43 -0.63
N ARG A 11 31.72 22.14 -1.31
CA ARG A 11 30.63 22.83 -0.64
C ARG A 11 29.49 21.84 -0.41
N VAL A 12 29.63 21.05 0.65
CA VAL A 12 28.50 20.36 1.28
C VAL A 12 27.59 21.45 1.84
N ARG A 13 26.51 21.75 1.12
CA ARG A 13 25.43 22.59 1.66
C ARG A 13 24.67 21.73 2.67
N LEU A 14 24.99 21.94 3.94
CA LEU A 14 24.22 21.45 5.07
C LEU A 14 22.85 22.14 5.02
N PHE A 15 21.84 21.47 4.49
CA PHE A 15 20.46 21.91 4.59
C PHE A 15 19.98 21.60 6.01
N VAL A 16 19.91 22.65 6.82
CA VAL A 16 19.22 22.63 8.11
C VAL A 16 17.73 22.42 7.82
N ILE A 17 17.24 21.21 8.07
CA ILE A 17 15.81 20.88 8.05
C ILE A 17 15.24 21.44 9.36
N VAL A 18 14.54 22.57 9.28
CA VAL A 18 13.68 23.04 10.37
C VAL A 18 12.42 22.17 10.35
N ALA A 19 12.41 21.15 11.22
CA ALA A 19 11.24 20.34 11.50
C ALA A 19 10.27 21.18 12.34
N VAL A 20 9.23 21.72 11.71
CA VAL A 20 8.10 22.32 12.42
C VAL A 20 7.23 21.17 12.93
N MET A 21 7.43 20.82 14.20
CA MET A 21 6.54 19.98 15.00
C MET A 21 5.20 20.71 15.17
N ILE A 22 4.22 20.37 14.36
CA ILE A 22 2.82 20.73 14.63
C ILE A 22 2.28 19.66 15.58
N ALA A 23 2.37 19.95 16.87
CA ALA A 23 1.59 19.28 17.90
C ALA A 23 0.12 19.66 17.69
N LEU A 24 -0.73 18.69 17.41
CA LEU A 24 -2.18 18.83 17.49
C LEU A 24 -2.70 17.98 18.66
N PRO A 25 -3.57 18.54 19.50
CA PRO A 25 -3.96 17.95 20.78
C PRO A 25 -4.97 16.81 20.60
N ILE A 26 -4.75 15.76 21.38
CA ILE A 26 -5.70 14.68 21.66
C ILE A 26 -6.84 15.28 22.48
N ALA A 27 -7.99 15.53 21.84
CA ALA A 27 -9.23 15.80 22.55
C ALA A 27 -9.86 14.46 22.96
N LEU A 28 -9.70 14.14 24.23
CA LEU A 28 -10.49 13.17 24.97
C LEU A 28 -11.94 13.65 25.01
N PHE A 29 -12.86 12.90 24.40
CA PHE A 29 -14.28 12.97 24.75
C PHE A 29 -14.66 11.66 25.42
N ALA A 30 -14.81 11.75 26.74
CA ALA A 30 -15.49 10.80 27.60
C ALA A 30 -16.79 11.49 28.05
N ASP A 31 -17.92 10.90 27.70
CA ASP A 31 -19.25 11.08 28.31
C ASP A 31 -20.05 9.85 27.82
N ASN A 32 -20.19 8.76 28.57
CA ASN A 32 -20.93 8.57 29.82
C ASN A 32 -22.40 9.00 29.73
N LEU A 33 -23.25 8.18 29.10
CA LEU A 33 -24.68 8.10 29.45
C LEU A 33 -25.24 6.68 29.25
N SER A 34 -25.58 6.08 30.39
CA SER A 34 -26.79 5.32 30.70
C SER A 34 -26.93 3.82 30.27
N PRO A 35 -27.01 2.89 31.23
CA PRO A 35 -27.41 1.50 31.00
C PRO A 35 -28.94 1.37 30.92
N GLN A 36 -29.46 0.85 29.82
CA GLN A 36 -30.86 0.43 29.75
C GLN A 36 -31.05 -0.95 30.42
N PRO A 37 -32.06 -1.13 31.28
CA PRO A 37 -32.44 -2.44 31.79
C PRO A 37 -33.16 -3.25 30.70
N SER A 38 -32.73 -4.51 30.57
CA SER A 38 -33.30 -5.52 29.68
C SER A 38 -34.75 -5.87 30.04
N PRO A 39 -35.62 -6.19 29.06
CA PRO A 39 -36.88 -6.86 29.34
C PRO A 39 -36.62 -8.33 29.70
N VAL A 40 -37.14 -8.73 30.85
CA VAL A 40 -37.15 -10.09 31.38
C VAL A 40 -37.99 -10.98 30.47
N CYS A 41 -37.36 -11.94 29.79
CA CYS A 41 -38.06 -13.05 29.14
C CYS A 41 -38.33 -14.17 30.15
N PRO A 42 -39.52 -14.82 30.12
CA PRO A 42 -39.84 -15.94 31.00
C PRO A 42 -39.03 -17.21 30.66
N PRO A 43 -38.79 -18.10 31.64
CA PRO A 43 -37.99 -19.31 31.43
C PRO A 43 -38.76 -20.35 30.62
N CYS A 44 -38.37 -20.56 29.37
CA CYS A 44 -38.74 -21.75 28.62
C CYS A 44 -37.82 -22.92 29.02
N PRO A 45 -38.36 -24.06 29.49
CA PRO A 45 -37.57 -25.25 29.77
C PRO A 45 -37.37 -26.04 28.47
N CYS A 46 -36.44 -25.59 27.63
CA CYS A 46 -35.90 -26.41 26.54
C CYS A 46 -34.50 -26.87 26.93
N SER A 47 -34.51 -27.96 27.70
CA SER A 47 -33.38 -28.86 27.87
C SER A 47 -32.98 -29.40 26.49
N ALA A 48 -31.96 -28.79 25.90
CA ALA A 48 -31.14 -29.38 24.85
C ALA A 48 -29.80 -28.67 24.89
N SER A 49 -29.00 -29.05 25.89
CA SER A 49 -27.55 -28.81 25.87
C SER A 49 -27.02 -29.43 24.57
N PRO A 50 -26.52 -28.67 23.57
CA PRO A 50 -25.65 -29.29 22.60
C PRO A 50 -24.41 -29.67 23.38
N SER A 51 -24.23 -30.98 23.57
CA SER A 51 -23.01 -31.58 24.11
C SER A 51 -21.78 -30.83 23.59
N PRO A 52 -20.76 -30.58 24.43
CA PRO A 52 -19.49 -30.09 23.93
C PRO A 52 -18.99 -31.14 22.93
N MET A 53 -19.11 -30.87 21.63
CA MET A 53 -18.52 -31.77 20.64
C MET A 53 -17.03 -31.82 20.93
N SER A 54 -16.61 -33.01 21.35
CA SER A 54 -15.28 -33.34 21.78
C SER A 54 -14.22 -32.70 20.91
N LEU A 55 -13.22 -32.14 21.59
CA LEU A 55 -11.83 -32.04 21.14
C LEU A 55 -11.30 -33.44 20.80
N ASP A 56 -11.80 -34.05 19.73
CA ASP A 56 -11.22 -35.24 19.13
C ASP A 56 -10.55 -34.83 17.83
N GLY A 57 -9.31 -35.27 17.65
CA GLY A 57 -8.52 -35.16 16.43
C GLY A 57 -9.28 -35.73 15.23
N THR A 58 -10.17 -34.91 14.67
CA THR A 58 -11.32 -35.37 13.91
C THR A 58 -10.84 -35.74 12.52
N ARG A 59 -10.80 -37.05 12.28
CA ARG A 59 -10.53 -37.61 10.96
C ARG A 59 -11.53 -37.00 9.98
N VAL A 60 -11.03 -36.23 9.02
CA VAL A 60 -11.88 -35.47 8.10
C VAL A 60 -12.59 -36.44 7.15
N THR A 61 -13.93 -36.36 7.04
CA THR A 61 -14.67 -37.21 6.11
C THR A 61 -14.46 -36.77 4.65
N PRO A 62 -14.62 -37.66 3.65
CA PRO A 62 -14.39 -37.30 2.25
C PRO A 62 -15.21 -36.09 1.76
N ASP A 63 -16.45 -35.94 2.24
CA ASP A 63 -17.30 -34.80 1.88
C ASP A 63 -16.86 -33.50 2.57
N GLN A 64 -16.36 -33.58 3.80
CA GLN A 64 -15.74 -32.45 4.48
C GLN A 64 -14.46 -32.01 3.77
N VAL A 65 -13.63 -32.94 3.29
CA VAL A 65 -12.43 -32.63 2.50
C VAL A 65 -12.81 -31.82 1.26
N LYS A 66 -13.81 -32.26 0.49
CA LYS A 66 -14.27 -31.53 -0.71
C LYS A 66 -14.72 -30.11 -0.37
N LYS A 67 -15.45 -29.93 0.74
CA LYS A 67 -15.92 -28.61 1.19
C LYS A 67 -14.73 -27.72 1.61
N LEU A 68 -13.82 -28.25 2.42
CA LEU A 68 -12.62 -27.54 2.89
C LEU A 68 -11.73 -27.09 1.73
N VAL A 69 -11.48 -27.95 0.75
CA VAL A 69 -10.69 -27.60 -0.45
C VAL A 69 -11.35 -26.46 -1.24
N LYS A 70 -12.68 -26.51 -1.43
CA LYS A 70 -13.42 -25.44 -2.13
C LYS A 70 -13.36 -24.11 -1.37
N GLU A 71 -13.55 -24.14 -0.05
CA GLU A 71 -13.48 -22.95 0.79
C GLU A 71 -12.07 -22.34 0.79
N TYR A 72 -11.05 -23.19 0.89
CA TYR A 72 -9.65 -22.78 0.83
C TYR A 72 -9.30 -22.10 -0.49
N GLN A 73 -9.67 -22.71 -1.62
CA GLN A 73 -9.44 -22.12 -2.95
C GLN A 73 -10.19 -20.78 -3.11
N LYS A 74 -11.44 -20.70 -2.64
CA LYS A 74 -12.21 -19.46 -2.65
C LYS A 74 -11.52 -18.37 -1.83
N ALA A 75 -10.96 -18.72 -0.67
CA ALA A 75 -10.21 -17.79 0.17
C ALA A 75 -8.94 -17.28 -0.52
N GLN A 76 -8.17 -18.15 -1.20
CA GLN A 76 -6.97 -17.73 -1.94
C GLN A 76 -7.29 -16.74 -3.06
N ILE A 77 -8.37 -17.01 -3.80
CA ILE A 77 -8.86 -16.11 -4.85
C ILE A 77 -9.30 -14.78 -4.22
N GLY A 78 -9.97 -14.81 -3.07
CA GLY A 78 -10.38 -13.62 -2.33
C GLY A 78 -9.20 -12.74 -1.90
N GLU A 79 -8.17 -13.34 -1.34
CA GLU A 79 -6.93 -12.66 -0.91
C GLU A 79 -6.22 -11.99 -2.10
N MET A 80 -6.06 -12.70 -3.22
CA MET A 80 -5.45 -12.14 -4.44
C MET A 80 -6.25 -10.96 -4.98
N LYS A 81 -7.58 -11.08 -5.04
CA LYS A 81 -8.46 -9.99 -5.49
C LYS A 81 -8.40 -8.77 -4.57
N ALA A 82 -8.31 -8.98 -3.25
CA ALA A 82 -8.16 -7.91 -2.29
C ALA A 82 -6.85 -7.15 -2.50
N LEU A 83 -5.74 -7.87 -2.71
CA LEU A 83 -4.45 -7.26 -3.03
C LEU A 83 -4.51 -6.46 -4.33
N GLU A 84 -5.06 -7.02 -5.41
CA GLU A 84 -5.22 -6.32 -6.70
C GLU A 84 -6.07 -5.06 -6.60
N HIS A 85 -7.15 -5.13 -5.83
CA HIS A 85 -8.02 -3.98 -5.59
C HIS A 85 -7.25 -2.85 -4.87
N ARG A 86 -6.53 -3.18 -3.80
CA ARG A 86 -5.69 -2.21 -3.08
C ARG A 86 -4.63 -1.59 -4.00
N GLN A 87 -3.91 -2.40 -4.77
CA GLN A 87 -2.91 -1.92 -5.72
C GLN A 87 -3.50 -0.97 -6.77
N LYS A 88 -4.73 -1.24 -7.23
CA LYS A 88 -5.46 -0.37 -8.17
C LYS A 88 -5.80 0.98 -7.55
N LEU A 89 -6.21 1.02 -6.27
CA LEU A 89 -6.47 2.26 -5.55
C LEU A 89 -5.18 3.07 -5.36
N GLU A 90 -4.11 2.44 -4.86
CA GLU A 90 -2.79 3.07 -4.70
C GLU A 90 -2.30 3.71 -6.02
N LYS A 91 -2.46 3.01 -7.15
CA LYS A 91 -2.08 3.53 -8.48
C LYS A 91 -2.95 4.70 -8.92
N ARG A 92 -4.25 4.71 -8.58
CA ARG A 92 -5.15 5.82 -8.88
C ARG A 92 -4.78 7.06 -8.06
N GLU A 93 -4.52 6.88 -6.77
CA GLU A 93 -4.07 7.94 -5.86
C GLU A 93 -2.75 8.55 -6.33
N LEU A 94 -1.78 7.71 -6.68
CA LEU A 94 -0.50 8.17 -7.23
C LEU A 94 -0.69 9.03 -8.48
N LYS A 95 -1.50 8.57 -9.45
CA LYS A 95 -1.78 9.33 -10.68
C LYS A 95 -2.49 10.66 -10.39
N SER A 96 -3.40 10.68 -9.41
CA SER A 96 -4.07 11.91 -8.98
C SER A 96 -3.07 12.89 -8.40
N ALA A 97 -2.19 12.44 -7.50
CA ALA A 97 -1.13 13.24 -6.91
C ALA A 97 -0.15 13.77 -7.96
N GLN A 98 0.28 12.93 -8.93
CA GLN A 98 1.14 13.35 -10.04
C GLN A 98 0.47 14.43 -10.91
N ARG A 99 -0.84 14.31 -11.18
CA ARG A 99 -1.60 15.35 -11.90
C ARG A 99 -1.65 16.67 -11.15
N ALA A 100 -1.87 16.63 -9.83
CA ALA A 100 -1.86 17.83 -8.99
C ALA A 100 -0.48 18.50 -9.02
N ARG A 101 0.59 17.73 -8.80
CA ARG A 101 1.98 18.20 -8.87
C ARG A 101 2.33 18.79 -10.24
N LEU A 102 1.84 18.19 -11.33
CA LEU A 102 2.03 18.72 -12.67
C LEU A 102 1.38 20.10 -12.84
N LYS A 103 0.12 20.24 -12.43
CA LYS A 103 -0.59 21.53 -12.51
C LYS A 103 0.12 22.61 -11.71
N GLU A 104 0.57 22.30 -10.51
CA GLU A 104 1.34 23.24 -9.68
C GLU A 104 2.67 23.63 -10.32
N TRP A 105 3.40 22.65 -10.87
CA TRP A 105 4.67 22.89 -11.56
C TRP A 105 4.47 23.77 -12.81
N GLU A 106 3.44 23.49 -13.62
CA GLU A 106 3.10 24.30 -14.80
C GLU A 106 2.67 25.72 -14.41
N ALA A 107 1.91 25.88 -13.33
CA ALA A 107 1.52 27.20 -12.83
C ALA A 107 2.75 28.02 -12.40
N LYS A 108 3.68 27.40 -11.65
CA LYS A 108 4.94 28.03 -11.23
C LYS A 108 5.82 28.41 -12.43
N GLU A 109 6.00 27.50 -13.39
CA GLU A 109 6.79 27.77 -14.60
C GLU A 109 6.15 28.84 -15.49
N ARG A 110 4.82 28.95 -15.54
CA ARG A 110 4.13 30.00 -16.28
C ARG A 110 4.43 31.39 -15.69
N VAL A 111 4.43 31.51 -14.37
CA VAL A 111 4.79 32.77 -13.68
C VAL A 111 6.27 33.08 -13.89
N ALA A 112 7.15 32.13 -13.62
CA ALA A 112 8.61 32.29 -13.78
C ALA A 112 8.99 32.68 -15.21
N ARG A 113 8.39 32.04 -16.23
CA ARG A 113 8.62 32.40 -17.63
C ARG A 113 8.16 33.82 -17.95
N ARG A 114 6.98 34.21 -17.46
CA ARG A 114 6.45 35.56 -17.68
C ARG A 114 7.37 36.60 -17.07
N GLU A 115 7.85 36.38 -15.85
CA GLU A 115 8.80 37.28 -15.17
C GLU A 115 10.14 37.35 -15.89
N TYR A 116 10.71 36.20 -16.26
CA TYR A 116 11.96 36.14 -17.02
C TYR A 116 11.86 36.90 -18.35
N PHE A 117 10.75 36.74 -19.07
CA PHE A 117 10.57 37.35 -20.39
C PHE A 117 10.31 38.86 -20.31
N LYS A 118 9.83 39.36 -19.16
CA LYS A 118 9.70 40.80 -18.90
C LYS A 118 11.08 41.45 -18.71
N SER A 119 11.98 40.81 -17.97
CA SER A 119 13.32 41.35 -17.70
C SER A 119 14.33 41.11 -18.83
N HIS A 120 14.13 40.09 -19.66
CA HIS A 120 15.04 39.73 -20.74
C HIS A 120 14.35 39.92 -22.10
N ALA A 121 14.58 41.08 -22.73
CA ALA A 121 14.02 41.42 -24.03
C ALA A 121 14.77 40.76 -25.20
N GLN A 122 16.05 40.41 -25.00
CA GLN A 122 16.90 39.87 -26.06
C GLN A 122 16.52 38.42 -26.43
N GLY A 123 16.55 38.12 -27.72
CA GLY A 123 16.16 36.81 -28.23
C GLY A 123 17.11 35.67 -27.84
N ALA A 124 18.40 35.94 -27.60
CA ALA A 124 19.39 34.92 -27.26
C ALA A 124 19.11 34.30 -25.87
N GLU A 125 18.94 35.15 -24.86
CA GLU A 125 18.63 34.75 -23.48
C GLU A 125 17.30 34.00 -23.40
N ARG A 126 16.27 34.47 -24.13
CA ARG A 126 14.98 33.76 -24.22
C ARG A 126 15.11 32.36 -24.80
N ARG A 127 15.96 32.16 -25.82
CA ARG A 127 16.20 30.83 -26.41
C ARG A 127 16.90 29.90 -25.42
N GLU A 128 17.85 30.41 -24.65
CA GLU A 128 18.52 29.66 -23.59
C GLU A 128 17.52 29.23 -22.51
N TYR A 129 16.70 30.16 -22.01
CA TYR A 129 15.64 29.84 -21.06
C TYR A 129 14.69 28.75 -21.58
N ILE A 130 14.29 28.81 -22.86
CA ILE A 130 13.40 27.80 -23.45
C ILE A 130 14.08 26.42 -23.46
N LYS A 131 15.38 26.34 -23.81
CA LYS A 131 16.13 25.07 -23.76
C LYS A 131 16.14 24.50 -22.34
N ASP A 132 16.42 25.34 -21.35
CA ASP A 132 16.45 24.92 -19.95
C ASP A 132 15.07 24.48 -19.45
N TYR A 133 14.01 25.23 -19.81
CA TYR A 133 12.64 24.87 -19.50
C TYR A 133 12.27 23.50 -20.08
N LEU A 134 12.63 23.23 -21.34
CA LEU A 134 12.38 21.93 -21.97
C LEU A 134 13.16 20.81 -21.25
N GLY A 135 14.40 21.09 -20.83
CA GLY A 135 15.20 20.18 -20.00
C GLY A 135 14.52 19.85 -18.67
N ARG A 136 14.11 20.88 -17.91
CA ARG A 136 13.39 20.72 -16.63
C ARG A 136 12.07 19.98 -16.82
N ARG A 137 11.29 20.32 -17.85
CA ARG A 137 10.02 19.64 -18.18
C ARG A 137 10.24 18.16 -18.47
N LYS A 138 11.24 17.85 -19.29
CA LYS A 138 11.59 16.47 -19.63
C LYS A 138 11.99 15.69 -18.39
N GLY A 139 12.86 16.26 -17.54
CA GLY A 139 13.25 15.65 -16.27
C GLY A 139 12.07 15.41 -15.34
N PHE A 140 11.20 16.41 -15.17
CA PHE A 140 10.01 16.32 -14.34
C PHE A 140 9.05 15.22 -14.79
N ILE A 141 8.74 15.16 -16.09
CA ILE A 141 7.86 14.11 -16.65
C ILE A 141 8.53 12.73 -16.57
N SER A 142 9.85 12.65 -16.79
CA SER A 142 10.60 11.40 -16.65
C SER A 142 10.53 10.87 -15.22
N GLY A 143 10.60 11.74 -14.21
CA GLY A 143 10.44 11.37 -12.81
C GLY A 143 9.11 10.67 -12.52
N PHE A 144 8.00 11.18 -13.06
CA PHE A 144 6.69 10.53 -12.90
C PHE A 144 6.61 9.16 -13.58
N LYS A 145 7.25 9.01 -14.75
CA LYS A 145 7.33 7.71 -15.44
C LYS A 145 8.11 6.70 -14.62
N GLN A 146 9.25 7.12 -14.06
CA GLN A 146 10.08 6.27 -13.21
C GLN A 146 9.33 5.84 -11.94
N GLU A 147 8.72 6.79 -11.22
CA GLU A 147 7.94 6.52 -10.01
C GLU A 147 6.80 5.51 -10.27
N LEU A 148 6.10 5.66 -11.41
CA LEU A 148 5.05 4.73 -11.81
C LEU A 148 5.61 3.33 -12.11
N ALA A 149 6.74 3.26 -12.82
CA ALA A 149 7.40 2.00 -13.14
C ALA A 149 7.89 1.28 -11.86
N GLU A 150 8.46 2.02 -10.91
CA GLU A 150 8.89 1.49 -9.62
C GLU A 150 7.70 0.96 -8.80
N ARG A 151 6.57 1.65 -8.80
CA ARG A 151 5.34 1.11 -8.17
C ARG A 151 4.81 -0.13 -8.86
N ASP A 152 4.76 -0.14 -10.20
CA ASP A 152 4.29 -1.31 -10.94
C ASP A 152 5.20 -2.53 -10.71
N ALA A 153 6.52 -2.33 -10.63
CA ALA A 153 7.48 -3.36 -10.27
C ALA A 153 7.27 -3.88 -8.84
N ALA A 154 7.09 -2.99 -7.86
CA ALA A 154 6.80 -3.36 -6.47
C ALA A 154 5.47 -4.14 -6.34
N HIS A 155 4.43 -3.71 -7.05
CA HIS A 155 3.14 -4.42 -7.09
C HIS A 155 3.26 -5.81 -7.70
N LYS A 156 4.04 -5.96 -8.78
CA LYS A 156 4.33 -7.26 -9.41
C LYS A 156 5.07 -8.17 -8.44
N ALA A 157 6.10 -7.67 -7.75
CA ALA A 157 6.86 -8.43 -6.76
C ALA A 157 5.97 -8.90 -5.61
N ARG A 158 5.10 -8.04 -5.07
CA ARG A 158 4.13 -8.44 -4.02
C ARG A 158 3.18 -9.53 -4.49
N ARG A 159 2.64 -9.44 -5.71
CA ARG A 159 1.77 -10.50 -6.26
C ARG A 159 2.51 -11.82 -6.43
N GLN A 160 3.78 -11.77 -6.84
CA GLN A 160 4.61 -12.98 -6.96
C GLN A 160 4.89 -13.60 -5.59
N SER A 161 5.25 -12.79 -4.59
CA SER A 161 5.43 -13.26 -3.21
C SER A 161 4.16 -13.94 -2.69
N LEU A 162 3.00 -13.29 -2.84
CA LEU A 162 1.73 -13.85 -2.39
C LEU A 162 1.41 -15.18 -3.09
N LYS A 163 1.70 -15.31 -4.38
CA LYS A 163 1.52 -16.59 -5.09
C LYS A 163 2.43 -17.68 -4.54
N GLN A 164 3.70 -17.38 -4.29
CA GLN A 164 4.64 -18.34 -3.70
C GLN A 164 4.21 -18.77 -2.29
N ASP A 165 3.74 -17.81 -1.48
CA ASP A 165 3.22 -18.07 -0.14
C ASP A 165 1.96 -18.94 -0.19
N GLN A 166 1.03 -18.63 -1.11
CA GLN A 166 -0.17 -19.44 -1.34
C GLN A 166 0.20 -20.86 -1.81
N GLU A 167 1.18 -21.01 -2.70
CA GLU A 167 1.67 -22.31 -3.17
C GLU A 167 2.32 -23.13 -2.05
N ALA A 168 3.08 -22.49 -1.15
CA ALA A 168 3.64 -23.14 0.04
C ALA A 168 2.53 -23.61 0.99
N LYS A 169 1.61 -22.70 1.36
CA LYS A 169 0.46 -23.03 2.22
C LYS A 169 -0.43 -24.11 1.60
N THR A 170 -0.58 -24.13 0.27
CA THR A 170 -1.36 -25.16 -0.43
C THR A 170 -0.73 -26.53 -0.28
N ARG A 171 0.61 -26.63 -0.34
CA ARG A 171 1.33 -27.89 -0.15
C ARG A 171 1.11 -28.43 1.27
N GLU A 172 1.23 -27.57 2.28
CA GLU A 172 0.99 -27.93 3.69
C GLU A 172 -0.49 -28.30 3.95
N PHE A 173 -1.42 -27.57 3.33
CA PHE A 173 -2.85 -27.86 3.41
C PHE A 173 -3.15 -29.24 2.83
N LYS A 174 -2.62 -29.57 1.64
CA LYS A 174 -2.78 -30.89 1.02
C LYS A 174 -2.19 -32.00 1.86
N SER A 175 -0.98 -31.81 2.40
CA SER A 175 -0.35 -32.78 3.29
C SER A 175 -1.19 -33.05 4.54
N SER A 176 -1.81 -32.03 5.13
CA SER A 176 -2.71 -32.17 6.29
C SER A 176 -3.94 -33.01 5.94
N ILE A 177 -4.54 -32.76 4.78
CA ILE A 177 -5.70 -33.50 4.26
C ILE A 177 -5.34 -34.98 3.99
N GLU A 178 -4.17 -35.24 3.38
CA GLU A 178 -3.68 -36.61 3.12
C GLU A 178 -3.45 -37.41 4.41
N GLN A 179 -3.02 -36.74 5.48
CA GLN A 179 -2.92 -37.33 6.82
C GLN A 179 -4.28 -37.54 7.50
N GLY A 180 -5.39 -37.16 6.85
CA GLY A 180 -6.74 -37.21 7.41
C GLY A 180 -6.98 -36.19 8.53
N LYS A 181 -6.12 -35.19 8.68
CA LYS A 181 -6.20 -34.16 9.72
C LYS A 181 -6.84 -32.90 9.16
N ARG A 182 -7.54 -32.16 10.02
CA ARG A 182 -8.04 -30.82 9.67
C ARG A 182 -6.84 -29.86 9.54
N PRO A 183 -6.71 -29.11 8.43
CA PRO A 183 -5.63 -28.14 8.27
C PRO A 183 -5.72 -27.02 9.32
N PRO A 184 -4.59 -26.58 9.89
CA PRO A 184 -4.56 -25.51 10.89
C PRO A 184 -5.06 -24.17 10.34
N GLU A 185 -5.62 -23.32 11.21
CA GLU A 185 -6.16 -22.01 10.84
C GLU A 185 -5.11 -21.06 10.24
N SER A 186 -3.84 -21.20 10.64
CA SER A 186 -2.73 -20.41 10.10
C SER A 186 -2.50 -20.57 8.60
N LEU A 187 -2.93 -21.68 8.01
CA LEU A 187 -2.81 -21.92 6.56
C LEU A 187 -3.86 -21.18 5.76
N TRP A 188 -4.92 -20.70 6.41
CA TRP A 188 -6.04 -20.09 5.71
C TRP A 188 -5.65 -18.72 5.16
N PRO A 189 -5.97 -18.44 3.88
CA PRO A 189 -5.75 -17.12 3.27
C PRO A 189 -6.52 -16.05 4.04
N GLN A 190 -5.88 -14.91 4.29
CA GLN A 190 -6.49 -13.81 5.05
C GLN A 190 -6.69 -12.60 4.13
N PRO A 191 -7.93 -12.30 3.72
CA PRO A 191 -8.17 -11.15 2.88
C PRO A 191 -7.88 -9.85 3.65
N GLY A 192 -6.90 -9.08 3.18
CA GLY A 192 -6.64 -7.73 3.66
C GLY A 192 -5.34 -7.52 4.47
N HIS A 193 -4.60 -8.59 4.76
CA HIS A 193 -3.24 -8.48 5.31
C HIS A 193 -2.18 -8.24 4.23
#